data_AF-A0A1S1GYU2-F1
#
_entry.id   AF-A0A1S1GYU2-F1
#
_cell.length_a   1.000
_cell.length_b   1.000
_cell.length_c   1.000
_cell.angle_alpha   90.00
_cell.angle_beta   90.00
_cell.angle_gamma   90.00
#
_symmetry.space_group_name_H-M   'P 1'
#
loop_
_entity.id
_entity.type
_entity.pdbx_description
1 polymer ?
#
loop_
_entity_poly.entity_id
_entity_poly.type
_entity_poly.pdbx_seq_one_letter_code
_entity_poly.pdbx_strand_id
1 'polypeptide(L)'
;MLPFHCDYALKPENALKNAEYVGYSTPNNAAKEMLPEETKEDKSFYPDAETMKHLEVYEKFDRQWTGIYSDLFLQFKMYRK
;
A
#
# COMPACT_ATOMS: atom_id res chain seq x y z
N MET A 1 -0.97 8.51 -26.08
CA MET A 1 -0.57 7.64 -24.95
C MET A 1 -1.80 7.50 -24.07
N LEU A 2 -2.39 6.30 -23.97
CA LEU A 2 -3.80 6.08 -23.57
C LEU A 2 -4.07 6.41 -22.08
N PRO A 3 -4.86 7.46 -21.76
CA PRO A 3 -5.26 7.79 -20.38
C PRO A 3 -6.30 6.80 -19.80
N PHE A 4 -6.96 6.03 -20.67
CA PHE A 4 -8.16 5.24 -20.37
C PHE A 4 -8.02 4.18 -19.25
N HIS A 5 -6.81 3.70 -18.97
CA HIS A 5 -6.61 2.64 -17.96
C HIS A 5 -6.64 3.16 -16.53
N CYS A 6 -6.08 4.35 -16.28
CA CYS A 6 -6.13 4.97 -14.96
C CYS A 6 -7.57 5.38 -14.63
N ASP A 7 -8.27 5.98 -15.59
CA ASP A 7 -9.67 6.39 -15.42
C ASP A 7 -10.59 5.21 -15.12
N TYR A 8 -10.32 4.03 -15.72
CA TYR A 8 -11.08 2.81 -15.44
C TYR A 8 -10.82 2.28 -14.03
N ALA A 9 -9.56 2.26 -13.57
CA ALA A 9 -9.19 1.78 -12.24
C ALA A 9 -9.72 2.71 -11.12
N LEU A 10 -9.89 4.00 -11.42
CA LEU A 10 -10.42 4.99 -10.47
C LEU A 10 -11.93 4.94 -10.28
N LYS A 11 -12.69 4.20 -11.12
CA LYS A 11 -14.13 4.03 -10.91
C LYS A 11 -14.38 3.28 -9.59
N PRO A 12 -15.24 3.78 -8.69
CA PRO A 12 -15.45 3.17 -7.37
C PRO A 12 -15.82 1.68 -7.43
N GLU A 13 -16.68 1.27 -8.36
CA GLU A 13 -17.07 -0.13 -8.54
C GLU A 13 -15.90 -1.04 -8.94
N ASN A 14 -14.97 -0.54 -9.74
CA ASN A 14 -13.80 -1.30 -10.17
C ASN A 14 -12.75 -1.36 -9.05
N ALA A 15 -12.54 -0.24 -8.35
CA ALA A 15 -11.67 -0.17 -7.19
C ALA A 15 -12.19 -1.07 -6.05
N LEU A 16 -13.50 -1.14 -5.84
CA LEU A 16 -14.15 -2.04 -4.86
C LEU A 16 -13.87 -3.50 -5.20
N LYS A 17 -14.20 -3.92 -6.43
CA LYS A 17 -13.92 -5.30 -6.89
C LYS A 17 -12.45 -5.67 -6.74
N ASN A 18 -11.54 -4.73 -7.00
CA ASN A 18 -10.11 -4.96 -6.84
C ASN A 18 -9.71 -5.07 -5.36
N ALA A 19 -10.27 -4.24 -4.49
CA ALA A 19 -10.02 -4.30 -3.04
C ALA A 19 -10.54 -5.61 -2.43
N GLU A 20 -11.74 -6.07 -2.82
CA GLU A 20 -12.32 -7.32 -2.36
C GLU A 20 -11.56 -8.54 -2.87
N TYR A 21 -11.11 -8.52 -4.12
CA TYR A 21 -10.40 -9.65 -4.72
C TYR A 21 -8.96 -9.79 -4.20
N VAL A 22 -8.23 -8.68 -4.09
CA VAL A 22 -6.81 -8.69 -3.70
C VAL A 22 -6.63 -8.59 -2.18
N GLY A 23 -7.58 -7.98 -1.47
CA GLY A 23 -7.54 -7.82 -0.01
C GLY A 23 -6.63 -6.70 0.49
N TYR A 24 -6.21 -5.78 -0.38
CA TYR A 24 -5.43 -4.59 0.01
C TYR A 24 -6.34 -3.38 0.24
N SER A 25 -5.91 -2.48 1.14
CA SER A 25 -6.60 -1.23 1.42
C SER A 25 -6.72 -0.36 0.17
N THR A 26 -7.95 0.03 -0.18
CA THR A 26 -8.19 0.90 -1.34
C THR A 26 -7.96 2.36 -0.98
N PRO A 27 -7.23 3.14 -1.81
CA PRO A 27 -7.07 4.58 -1.62
C PRO A 27 -8.30 5.37 -2.13
N ASN A 28 -9.28 4.71 -2.75
CA ASN A 28 -10.50 5.36 -3.24
C ASN A 28 -11.55 5.43 -2.13
N ASN A 29 -11.80 6.63 -1.60
CA ASN A 29 -12.76 6.85 -0.52
C ASN A 29 -14.17 6.34 -0.84
N ALA A 30 -14.66 6.54 -2.06
CA ALA A 30 -15.99 6.07 -2.45
C ALA A 30 -16.07 4.54 -2.48
N ALA A 31 -15.00 3.86 -2.91
CA ALA A 31 -14.93 2.40 -2.85
C ALA A 31 -14.81 1.89 -1.41
N LYS A 32 -14.09 2.63 -0.54
CA LYS A 32 -13.97 2.29 0.89
C LYS A 32 -15.33 2.31 1.60
N GLU A 33 -16.16 3.32 1.34
CA GLU A 33 -17.51 3.41 1.94
C GLU A 33 -18.45 2.29 1.47
N MET A 34 -18.18 1.68 0.31
CA MET A 34 -18.95 0.56 -0.22
C MET A 34 -18.51 -0.80 0.34
N LEU A 35 -17.37 -0.88 1.05
CA LEU A 35 -16.90 -2.14 1.64
C LEU A 35 -17.78 -2.58 2.82
N PRO A 36 -17.84 -3.90 3.10
CA PRO A 36 -18.45 -4.42 4.32
C PRO A 36 -17.90 -3.75 5.58
N GLU A 37 -18.75 -3.61 6.61
CA GLU A 37 -18.40 -2.92 7.87
C GLU A 37 -17.22 -3.58 8.60
N GLU A 38 -17.19 -4.91 8.61
CA GLU A 38 -16.07 -5.70 9.11
C GLU A 38 -14.73 -5.36 8.45
N THR A 39 -14.73 -5.03 7.16
CA THR A 39 -13.52 -4.71 6.40
C THR A 39 -13.15 -3.23 6.53
N LYS A 40 -14.14 -2.33 6.53
CA LYS A 40 -13.89 -0.87 6.59
C LYS A 40 -13.42 -0.43 7.98
N GLU A 41 -13.80 -1.16 9.03
CA GLU A 41 -13.45 -0.87 10.43
C GLU A 41 -12.22 -1.64 10.93
N ASP A 42 -11.68 -2.57 10.14
CA ASP A 42 -10.45 -3.29 10.50
C ASP A 42 -9.25 -2.33 10.51
N LYS A 43 -8.79 -2.00 11.70
CA LYS A 43 -7.64 -1.11 11.95
C LYS A 43 -6.31 -1.65 11.40
N SER A 44 -6.22 -2.95 11.13
CA SER A 44 -5.04 -3.56 10.50
C SER A 44 -4.85 -3.05 9.07
N PHE A 45 -5.95 -2.77 8.36
CA PHE A 45 -5.96 -2.28 6.98
C PHE A 45 -6.26 -0.79 6.89
N TYR A 46 -7.14 -0.28 7.75
CA TYR A 46 -7.54 1.12 7.83
C TYR A 46 -7.24 1.67 9.23
N PRO A 47 -5.95 1.96 9.52
CA PRO A 47 -5.53 2.45 10.82
C PRO A 47 -6.15 3.82 11.14
N ASP A 48 -6.15 4.18 12.43
CA ASP A 48 -6.57 5.50 12.86
C ASP A 48 -5.56 6.60 12.50
N ALA A 49 -6.01 7.85 12.57
CA ALA A 49 -5.21 9.02 12.18
C ALA A 49 -3.93 9.17 13.01
N GLU A 50 -3.94 8.74 14.28
CA GLU A 50 -2.74 8.78 15.13
C GLU A 50 -1.71 7.77 14.65
N THR A 51 -2.12 6.53 14.34
CA THR A 51 -1.23 5.53 13.74
C THR A 51 -0.72 6.01 12.37
N MET A 52 -1.58 6.60 11.55
CA MET A 52 -1.22 7.11 10.22
C MET A 52 -0.11 8.18 10.26
N LYS A 53 -0.07 9.03 11.30
CA LYS A 53 0.96 10.07 11.47
C LYS A 53 2.37 9.52 11.73
N HIS A 54 2.46 8.30 12.27
CA HIS A 54 3.73 7.66 12.58
C HIS A 54 4.25 6.80 11.42
N LEU A 55 3.50 6.67 10.32
CA LEU A 55 3.95 5.93 9.15
C LEU A 55 4.89 6.80 8.30
N GLU A 56 5.99 6.20 7.89
CA GLU A 56 6.98 6.83 7.03
C GLU A 56 6.95 6.19 5.64
N VAL A 57 6.88 7.00 4.61
CA VAL A 57 7.07 6.55 3.23
C VAL A 57 8.56 6.45 2.97
N TYR A 58 9.01 5.36 2.34
CA TYR A 58 10.42 5.22 1.97
C TYR A 58 10.90 6.41 1.13
N GLU A 59 11.97 7.05 1.60
CA GLU A 59 12.64 8.11 0.86
C GLU A 59 13.38 7.52 -0.35
N LYS A 60 13.42 8.28 -1.44
CA LYS A 60 14.23 7.92 -2.60
C LYS A 60 15.71 8.17 -2.27
N PHE A 61 16.44 7.11 -1.96
CA PHE A 61 17.87 7.16 -1.76
C PHE A 61 18.65 7.34 -3.08
N ASP A 62 19.84 7.92 -2.96
CA ASP A 62 20.81 7.91 -4.05
C ASP A 62 21.40 6.51 -4.26
N ARG A 63 22.23 6.35 -5.29
CA ARG A 63 22.82 5.05 -5.64
C ARG A 63 23.70 4.49 -4.51
N GLN A 64 24.38 5.35 -3.76
CA GLN A 64 25.29 4.95 -2.70
C GLN A 64 24.51 4.34 -1.53
N TRP A 65 23.51 5.05 -1.02
CA TRP A 65 22.69 4.57 0.10
C TRP A 65 21.82 3.37 -0.29
N THR A 66 21.29 3.34 -1.51
CA THR A 66 20.58 2.15 -2.02
C THR A 66 21.47 0.90 -2.02
N GLY A 67 22.74 1.05 -2.40
CA GLY A 67 23.73 -0.04 -2.37
C GLY A 67 24.01 -0.52 -0.94
N ILE A 68 24.28 0.42 -0.03
CA ILE A 68 24.58 0.11 1.38
C ILE A 68 23.42 -0.66 2.03
N TYR A 69 22.17 -0.20 1.88
CA TYR A 69 21.01 -0.91 2.46
C TYR A 69 20.84 -2.32 1.86
N SER A 70 21.11 -2.48 0.57
CA SER A 70 21.04 -3.78 -0.10
C SER A 70 22.09 -4.75 0.44
N ASP A 71 23.34 -4.28 0.60
CA ASP A 71 24.45 -5.09 1.11
C ASP A 71 24.25 -5.48 2.57
N LEU A 72 23.78 -4.56 3.41
CA LEU A 72 23.45 -4.83 4.81
C LEU A 72 22.34 -5.89 4.95
N PHE A 73 21.29 -5.80 4.13
CA PHE A 73 20.21 -6.78 4.14
C PHE A 73 20.68 -8.16 3.68
N LEU A 74 21.57 -8.22 2.69
CA LEU A 74 22.16 -9.48 2.23
C LEU A 74 23.04 -10.11 3.31
N GLN A 75 23.90 -9.34 3.97
CA GLN A 75 24.71 -9.80 5.09
C GLN A 75 23.85 -10.37 6.22
N PHE A 76 22.76 -9.68 6.59
CA PHE A 76 21.80 -10.17 7.58
C PHE A 76 21.19 -11.53 7.19
N LYS A 77 20.80 -11.70 5.91
CA LYS A 77 20.26 -12.98 5.41
C LYS A 77 21.30 -14.10 5.41
N MET A 78 22.56 -13.78 5.14
CA MET A 78 23.66 -14.76 5.08
C MET A 78 24.13 -15.22 6.46
N TYR A 79 24.04 -14.37 7.49
CA TYR A 79 24.48 -14.69 8.85
C TYR A 79 23.57 -15.68 9.60
N ARG A 80 22.35 -15.92 9.12
CA ARG A 80 21.38 -16.88 9.69
C ARG A 80 21.55 -18.32 9.18
N LYS A 81 22.73 -18.71 8.68
CA LYS A 81 23.05 -20.09 8.30
C LYS A 81 23.86 -20.80 9.36
#